data_AF-A0A146L3J3-F1
#
_entry.id   AF-A0A146L3J3-F1
#
_cell.length_a   1.000
_cell.length_b   1.000
_cell.length_c   1.000
_cell.angle_alpha   90.00
_cell.angle_beta   90.00
_cell.angle_gamma   90.00
#
_symmetry.space_group_name_H-M   'P 1'
#
loop_
_entity.id
_entity.type
_entity.pdbx_description
1 polymer ?
#
loop_
_entity_poly.entity_id
_entity_poly.type
_entity_poly.pdbx_seq_one_letter_code
_entity_poly.pdbx_strand_id
1 'polypeptide(L)'
;MDFQPDICKDYKETGICGWGDKCKFLHERGEFISSVDVERQWIQRLEASKREAKLAALAKVQTDMHECGLCRNTLQNAVTVECKHRFCEDCLLKILHSSTKCPICSHETHGVYVHMESFTHSNKRHNATSDDDSVVSDTS
;
A
#
# COMPACT_ATOMS: atom_id res chain seq x y z
N MET A 1 45.12 -8.02 -31.92
CA MET A 1 44.40 -8.93 -32.82
C MET A 1 42.93 -8.71 -32.56
N ASP A 2 42.36 -7.81 -33.35
CA ASP A 2 41.00 -7.32 -33.25
C ASP A 2 40.05 -8.43 -33.70
N PHE A 3 39.45 -9.13 -32.74
CA PHE A 3 38.35 -10.04 -32.99
C PHE A 3 37.11 -9.17 -33.28
N GLN A 4 37.00 -8.68 -34.51
CA GLN A 4 35.78 -8.07 -35.01
C GLN A 4 34.78 -9.21 -35.25
N PRO A 5 33.66 -9.32 -34.51
CA PRO A 5 32.64 -10.30 -34.85
C PRO A 5 32.00 -9.90 -36.19
N ASP A 6 32.03 -10.81 -37.16
CA ASP A 6 31.46 -10.56 -38.49
C ASP A 6 29.92 -10.46 -38.41
N ILE A 7 29.42 -9.22 -38.43
CA ILE A 7 27.99 -8.89 -38.50
C ILE A 7 27.46 -9.25 -39.90
N CYS A 8 26.26 -9.86 -39.97
CA CYS A 8 25.65 -10.21 -41.25
C CYS A 8 25.35 -8.95 -42.06
N LYS A 9 25.98 -8.83 -43.22
CA LYS A 9 25.83 -7.66 -44.09
C LYS A 9 24.39 -7.50 -44.60
N ASP A 10 23.80 -8.56 -45.12
CA ASP A 10 22.44 -8.55 -45.67
C ASP A 10 21.40 -8.19 -44.61
N TYR A 11 21.56 -8.75 -43.40
CA TYR A 11 20.69 -8.46 -42.27
C TYR A 11 20.85 -7.02 -41.76
N LYS A 12 22.08 -6.48 -41.76
CA LYS A 12 22.36 -5.10 -41.35
C LYS A 12 21.77 -4.07 -42.32
N GLU A 13 21.80 -4.34 -43.62
CA GLU A 13 21.33 -3.40 -44.65
C GLU A 13 19.82 -3.51 -44.89
N THR A 14 19.24 -4.71 -44.84
CA THR A 14 17.84 -4.95 -45.24
C THR A 14 16.92 -5.42 -44.12
N GLY A 15 17.49 -5.81 -42.96
CA GLY A 15 16.74 -6.42 -41.86
C GLY A 15 16.31 -7.87 -42.11
N ILE A 16 16.67 -8.45 -43.26
CA ILE A 16 16.28 -9.80 -43.69
C ILE A 16 17.52 -10.52 -44.24
N CYS A 17 17.73 -11.77 -43.83
CA CYS A 17 18.84 -12.59 -44.33
C CYS A 17 18.28 -13.84 -45.03
N GLY A 18 18.73 -14.10 -46.26
CA GLY A 18 18.31 -15.28 -47.04
C GLY A 18 18.72 -16.62 -46.42
N TRP A 19 19.70 -16.63 -45.52
CA TRP A 19 20.09 -17.81 -44.73
C TRP A 19 19.27 -18.01 -43.45
N GLY A 20 18.39 -17.06 -43.10
CA GLY A 20 17.56 -17.11 -41.91
C GLY A 20 18.38 -17.32 -40.63
N ASP A 21 17.89 -18.15 -39.72
CA ASP A 21 18.55 -18.47 -38.44
C ASP A 21 19.77 -19.40 -38.58
N LYS A 22 20.06 -19.92 -39.79
CA LYS A 22 21.30 -20.69 -40.08
C LYS A 22 22.45 -19.80 -40.53
N CYS A 23 22.24 -18.48 -40.57
CA CYS A 23 23.28 -17.54 -40.94
C CYS A 23 24.50 -17.68 -40.02
N LYS A 24 25.69 -17.80 -40.63
CA LYS A 24 26.98 -17.90 -39.92
C LYS A 24 27.34 -16.60 -39.18
N PHE A 25 26.70 -15.50 -39.52
CA PHE A 25 27.04 -14.14 -39.10
C PHE A 25 26.02 -13.57 -38.11
N LEU A 26 26.44 -12.61 -37.27
CA LEU A 26 25.59 -12.06 -36.21
C LEU A 26 24.42 -11.22 -36.77
N HIS A 27 23.19 -11.52 -36.36
CA HIS A 27 21.99 -10.71 -36.57
C HIS A 27 21.75 -9.84 -35.34
N GLU A 28 22.27 -8.61 -35.33
CA GLU A 28 22.05 -7.70 -34.22
C GLU A 28 20.75 -6.91 -34.45
N ARG A 29 19.66 -7.36 -33.78
CA ARG A 29 18.36 -6.68 -33.76
C ARG A 29 18.12 -5.96 -32.42
N GLY A 30 19.20 -5.63 -31.71
CA GLY A 30 19.13 -4.98 -30.40
C GLY A 30 18.58 -3.58 -30.58
N GLU A 31 17.40 -3.30 -30.04
CA GLU A 31 16.94 -1.93 -29.86
C GLU A 31 17.96 -1.23 -28.97
N PHE A 32 18.80 -0.38 -29.59
CA PHE A 32 19.81 0.37 -28.87
C PHE A 32 19.10 1.41 -28.00
N ILE A 33 19.03 1.14 -26.71
CA ILE A 33 18.55 2.10 -25.73
C ILE A 33 19.66 3.15 -25.59
N SER A 34 19.39 4.37 -26.03
CA SER A 34 20.38 5.43 -25.94
C SER A 34 20.67 5.76 -24.47
N SER A 35 21.88 6.23 -24.17
CA SER A 35 22.22 6.68 -22.80
C SER A 35 21.26 7.75 -22.28
N VAL A 36 20.67 8.55 -23.18
CA VAL A 36 19.63 9.54 -22.85
C VAL A 36 18.35 8.85 -22.39
N ASP A 37 17.94 7.78 -23.06
CA ASP A 37 16.73 7.02 -22.71
C ASP A 37 16.92 6.25 -21.39
N VAL A 38 18.11 5.69 -21.16
CA VAL A 38 18.45 5.06 -19.87
C VAL A 38 18.35 6.06 -18.73
N GLU A 39 18.96 7.24 -18.88
CA GLU A 39 18.93 8.30 -17.85
C GLU A 39 17.49 8.78 -17.59
N ARG A 40 16.69 8.99 -18.66
CA ARG A 40 15.26 9.35 -18.54
C ARG A 40 14.47 8.31 -17.75
N GLN A 41 14.66 7.02 -18.03
CA GLN A 41 13.98 5.94 -17.31
C GLN A 41 14.39 5.93 -15.82
N TRP A 42 15.66 6.20 -15.52
CA TRP A 42 16.17 6.24 -14.16
C TRP A 42 15.58 7.40 -13.35
N ILE A 43 15.58 8.61 -13.92
CA ILE A 43 14.97 9.81 -13.32
C ILE A 43 13.46 9.58 -13.07
N GLN A 44 12.73 9.05 -14.06
CA GLN A 44 11.29 8.77 -13.93
C GLN A 44 11.00 7.80 -12.78
N ARG A 45 11.82 6.75 -12.61
CA ARG A 45 11.66 5.80 -11.50
C ARG A 45 11.91 6.45 -10.15
N LEU A 46 12.94 7.29 -10.03
CA LEU A 46 13.20 8.03 -8.80
C LEU A 46 12.06 8.99 -8.45
N GLU A 47 11.53 9.71 -9.43
CA GLU A 47 10.41 10.63 -9.22
C GLU A 47 9.13 9.89 -8.84
N ALA A 48 8.85 8.74 -9.45
CA ALA A 48 7.73 7.88 -9.07
C ALA A 48 7.86 7.40 -7.61
N SER A 49 9.03 6.88 -7.22
CA SER A 49 9.28 6.45 -5.84
C SER A 49 9.12 7.60 -4.83
N LYS A 50 9.63 8.79 -5.14
CA LYS A 50 9.43 9.99 -4.30
C LYS A 50 7.97 10.38 -4.16
N ARG A 51 7.17 10.30 -5.23
CA ARG A 51 5.73 10.58 -5.20
C ARG A 51 4.99 9.55 -4.34
N GLU A 52 5.28 8.27 -4.51
CA GLU A 52 4.70 7.20 -3.70
C GLU A 52 5.03 7.36 -2.20
N ALA A 53 6.29 7.62 -1.86
CA ALA A 53 6.70 7.87 -0.48
C ALA A 53 6.00 9.09 0.13
N LYS A 54 5.84 10.17 -0.66
CA LYS A 54 5.11 11.37 -0.22
C LYS A 54 3.63 11.09 0.02
N LEU A 55 2.97 10.35 -0.88
CA LEU A 55 1.57 9.94 -0.73
C LEU A 55 1.38 9.04 0.49
N ALA A 56 2.27 8.06 0.70
CA ALA A 56 2.25 7.19 1.86
C ALA A 56 2.44 7.98 3.18
N ALA A 57 3.35 8.96 3.19
CA ALA A 57 3.54 9.83 4.36
C ALA A 57 2.29 10.68 4.66
N LEU A 58 1.66 11.25 3.64
CA LEU A 58 0.41 12.02 3.80
C LEU A 58 -0.75 11.12 4.28
N ALA A 59 -0.87 9.91 3.74
CA ALA A 59 -1.88 8.95 4.16
C ALA A 59 -1.68 8.55 5.65
N LYS A 60 -0.43 8.36 6.09
CA LYS A 60 -0.12 8.03 7.48
C LYS A 60 -0.52 9.14 8.46
N VAL A 61 -0.29 10.40 8.10
CA VAL A 61 -0.74 11.55 8.91
C VAL A 61 -2.27 11.56 9.06
N GLN A 62 -3.01 11.12 8.03
CA GLN A 62 -4.47 11.02 8.09
C GLN A 62 -4.94 9.83 8.94
N THR A 63 -4.22 8.70 8.95
CA THR A 63 -4.59 7.52 9.75
C THR A 63 -4.30 7.71 11.24
N ASP A 64 -3.21 8.38 11.60
CA ASP A 64 -2.85 8.66 13.01
C ASP A 64 -3.94 9.48 13.73
N MET A 65 -4.76 10.24 12.99
CA MET A 65 -5.94 10.94 13.52
C MET A 65 -7.08 10.00 13.95
N HIS A 66 -7.12 8.76 13.47
CA HIS A 66 -8.21 7.83 13.76
C HIS A 66 -7.80 6.68 14.67
N GLU A 67 -6.63 6.72 15.32
CA GLU A 67 -6.17 5.65 16.21
C GLU A 67 -6.48 5.94 17.68
N CYS A 68 -6.81 4.89 18.42
CA CYS A 68 -6.99 4.94 19.87
C CYS A 68 -5.63 4.96 20.57
N GLY A 69 -5.39 5.94 21.44
CA GLY A 69 -4.13 6.03 22.18
C GLY A 69 -3.89 4.94 23.23
N LEU A 70 -4.81 3.99 23.40
CA LEU A 70 -4.66 2.81 24.27
C LEU A 70 -4.42 1.53 23.46
N CYS A 71 -5.38 1.16 22.60
CA CYS A 71 -5.31 -0.09 21.84
C CYS A 71 -4.58 0.04 20.51
N ARG A 72 -4.27 1.26 20.04
CA ARG A 72 -3.62 1.57 18.75
C ARG A 72 -4.36 1.05 17.52
N ASN A 73 -5.63 0.72 17.67
CA ASN A 73 -6.53 0.37 16.57
C ASN A 73 -7.36 1.58 16.16
N THR A 74 -8.09 1.49 15.05
CA THR A 74 -9.06 2.50 14.64
C THR A 74 -10.10 2.76 15.74
N LEU A 75 -10.38 4.04 16.02
CA LEU A 75 -11.34 4.48 17.02
C LEU A 75 -12.73 3.91 16.74
N GLN A 76 -13.23 3.09 17.65
CA GLN A 76 -14.61 2.61 17.69
C GLN A 76 -15.34 3.40 18.77
N ASN A 77 -16.49 3.99 18.44
CA ASN A 77 -17.21 4.92 19.31
C ASN A 77 -16.26 5.93 19.97
N ALA A 78 -15.64 6.77 19.13
CA ALA A 78 -14.59 7.68 19.58
C ALA A 78 -15.10 8.61 20.70
N VAL A 79 -14.38 8.62 21.83
CA VAL A 79 -14.61 9.55 22.93
C VAL A 79 -13.41 10.46 23.10
N THR A 80 -13.69 11.74 23.36
CA THR A 80 -12.66 12.76 23.62
C THR A 80 -12.80 13.26 25.05
N VAL A 81 -11.68 13.28 25.77
CA VAL A 81 -11.58 13.86 27.12
C VAL A 81 -11.13 15.32 27.05
N GLU A 82 -11.28 16.09 28.13
CA GLU A 82 -10.98 17.54 28.15
C GLU A 82 -9.56 17.90 27.67
N CYS A 83 -8.58 17.02 27.91
CA CYS A 83 -7.21 17.20 27.44
C CYS A 83 -6.99 16.86 25.95
N LYS A 84 -8.08 16.68 25.18
CA LYS A 84 -8.12 16.41 23.72
C LYS A 84 -7.54 15.07 23.27
N HIS A 85 -7.29 14.15 24.20
CA HIS A 85 -6.95 12.78 23.85
C HIS A 85 -8.20 11.99 23.44
N ARG A 86 -8.03 11.12 22.44
CA ARG A 86 -9.11 10.31 21.88
C ARG A 86 -8.89 8.83 22.18
N PHE A 87 -9.97 8.16 22.56
CA PHE A 87 -9.98 6.74 22.87
C PHE A 87 -11.21 6.06 22.29
N CYS A 88 -11.21 4.73 22.22
CA CYS A 88 -12.45 3.99 22.09
C CYS A 88 -13.22 4.09 23.42
N GLU A 89 -14.55 4.18 23.35
CA GLU A 89 -15.44 4.16 24.52
C GLU A 89 -15.07 3.02 25.49
N ASP A 90 -15.03 1.79 25.00
CA ASP A 90 -14.68 0.60 25.80
C ASP A 90 -13.29 0.68 26.42
N CYS A 91 -12.33 1.30 25.72
CA CYS A 91 -10.96 1.43 26.22
C CYS A 91 -10.87 2.45 27.35
N LEU A 92 -11.60 3.56 27.24
CA LEU A 92 -11.64 4.58 28.28
C LEU A 92 -12.41 4.09 29.51
N LEU A 93 -13.57 3.46 29.33
CA LEU A 93 -14.43 2.96 30.42
C LEU A 93 -13.69 1.98 31.34
N LYS A 94 -12.88 1.08 30.77
CA LYS A 94 -12.04 0.14 31.55
C LYS A 94 -11.11 0.84 32.54
N ILE A 95 -10.62 2.03 32.19
CA ILE A 95 -9.67 2.78 33.04
C ILE A 95 -10.41 3.71 33.98
N LEU A 96 -11.48 4.37 33.52
CA LEU A 96 -12.31 5.25 34.37
C LEU A 96 -12.90 4.53 35.58
N HIS A 97 -13.11 3.21 35.51
CA HIS A 97 -13.48 2.39 36.67
C HIS A 97 -12.45 2.43 37.83
N SER A 98 -11.16 2.65 37.52
CA SER A 98 -10.08 2.67 38.52
C SER A 98 -9.45 4.06 38.71
N SER A 99 -9.49 4.93 37.71
CA SER A 99 -8.95 6.28 37.78
C SER A 99 -9.67 7.24 36.83
N THR A 100 -10.08 8.39 37.34
CA THR A 100 -10.69 9.50 36.58
C THR A 100 -9.67 10.35 35.81
N LYS A 101 -8.47 9.82 35.57
CA LYS A 101 -7.37 10.53 34.89
C LYS A 101 -7.20 10.05 33.46
N CYS A 102 -6.78 10.96 32.59
CA CYS A 102 -6.45 10.65 31.21
C CYS A 102 -5.24 9.68 31.14
N PRO A 103 -5.34 8.54 30.45
CA PRO A 103 -4.25 7.55 30.38
C PRO A 103 -2.95 8.03 29.71
N ILE A 104 -3.02 9.07 28.86
CA ILE A 104 -1.86 9.57 28.10
C ILE A 104 -1.11 10.66 28.87
N CYS A 105 -1.82 11.69 29.34
CA CYS A 105 -1.22 12.85 30.00
C CYS A 105 -1.50 12.95 31.50
N SER A 106 -2.23 12.00 32.09
CA SER A 106 -2.63 11.99 33.51
C SER A 106 -3.46 13.20 33.98
N HIS A 107 -4.04 13.97 33.05
CA HIS A 107 -4.94 15.08 33.39
C HIS A 107 -6.23 14.56 34.04
N GLU A 108 -6.71 15.24 35.08
CA GLU A 108 -7.96 14.89 35.75
C GLU A 108 -9.12 15.18 34.79
N THR A 109 -9.93 14.16 34.48
CA THR A 109 -11.06 14.30 33.55
C THR A 109 -12.39 14.46 34.28
N HIS A 110 -12.39 14.34 35.62
CA HIS A 110 -13.59 14.37 36.46
C HIS A 110 -14.71 13.42 36.02
N GLY A 111 -14.38 12.38 35.23
CA GLY A 111 -15.35 11.45 34.65
C GLY A 111 -16.15 12.02 33.48
N VAL A 112 -15.78 13.19 32.96
CA VAL A 112 -16.45 13.83 31.83
C VAL A 112 -15.74 13.45 30.53
N TYR A 113 -16.50 12.92 29.58
CA TYR A 113 -16.04 12.63 28.22
C TYR A 113 -17.16 12.92 27.23
N VAL A 114 -16.78 13.32 26.02
CA VAL A 114 -17.71 13.65 24.94
C VAL A 114 -17.60 12.59 23.86
N HIS A 115 -18.73 12.02 23.46
CA HIS A 115 -18.80 11.19 22.26
C HIS A 115 -18.64 12.05 21.02
N MET A 116 -17.72 11.64 20.15
CA MET A 116 -17.63 12.20 18.82
C MET A 116 -18.64 11.47 17.93
N GLU A 117 -19.79 12.09 17.69
CA GLU A 117 -20.82 11.54 16.82
C GLU A 117 -20.21 11.35 15.41
N SER A 118 -20.12 10.09 14.99
CA SER A 118 -19.34 9.68 13.83
C SER A 118 -20.23 9.67 12.58
N PHE A 119 -19.77 10.32 11.51
CA PHE A 119 -20.26 10.07 10.15
C PHE A 119 -20.10 8.56 9.86
N THR A 120 -21.22 7.85 9.77
CA THR A 120 -21.25 6.39 9.67
C THR A 120 -20.75 5.91 8.31
N HIS A 121 -19.46 5.60 8.19
CA HIS A 121 -19.03 4.64 7.17
C HIS A 121 -19.42 3.24 7.65
N SER A 122 -20.67 2.87 7.34
CA SER A 122 -21.19 1.51 7.51
C SER A 122 -20.38 0.55 6.65
N ASN A 123 -19.28 0.00 7.17
CA ASN A 123 -18.65 -1.18 6.59
C ASN A 123 -18.93 -2.39 7.49
N LYS A 124 -20.15 -2.90 7.37
CA LYS A 124 -20.61 -4.12 8.02
C LYS A 124 -19.94 -5.32 7.34
N ARG A 125 -18.72 -5.65 7.76
CA ARG A 125 -18.12 -6.97 7.55
C ARG A 125 -18.17 -7.73 8.86
N HIS A 126 -19.32 -8.35 9.13
CA HIS A 126 -19.36 -9.50 10.03
C HIS A 126 -19.28 -10.75 9.16
N ASN A 127 -18.12 -11.38 9.19
CA ASN A 127 -18.00 -12.80 8.89
C ASN A 127 -18.42 -13.55 10.18
N ALA A 128 -19.47 -14.36 10.10
CA ALA A 128 -19.81 -15.34 11.10
C ALA A 128 -20.12 -16.64 10.36
N THR A 129 -19.24 -17.60 10.60
CA THR A 129 -19.27 -18.99 10.19
C THR A 129 -20.54 -19.68 10.69
N SER A 130 -21.17 -20.47 9.82
CA SER A 130 -21.92 -21.67 10.22
C SER A 130 -22.00 -22.59 9.02
N ASP A 131 -21.43 -23.77 9.21
CA ASP A 131 -21.57 -24.98 8.41
C ASP A 131 -23.04 -25.24 8.03
N ASP A 132 -23.29 -25.53 6.74
CA ASP A 132 -24.35 -26.47 6.36
C ASP A 132 -23.96 -27.15 5.05
N ASP A 133 -23.88 -28.47 5.18
CA ASP A 133 -23.56 -29.46 4.17
C ASP A 133 -24.81 -29.74 3.35
N SER A 134 -24.74 -29.59 2.02
CA SER A 134 -25.69 -30.22 1.11
C SER A 134 -25.06 -30.36 -0.27
N VAL A 135 -24.27 -31.43 -0.41
CA VAL A 135 -24.08 -32.09 -1.70
C VAL A 135 -25.44 -32.57 -2.18
N VAL A 136 -25.95 -31.96 -3.25
CA VAL A 136 -26.90 -32.63 -4.15
C VAL A 136 -26.25 -32.72 -5.52
N SER A 137 -25.75 -33.91 -5.79
CA SER A 137 -25.50 -34.44 -7.12
C SER A 137 -26.79 -34.43 -7.93
N ASP A 138 -26.74 -34.03 -9.19
CA ASP A 138 -27.42 -34.81 -10.24
C ASP A 138 -26.83 -34.48 -11.62
N THR A 139 -26.20 -35.51 -12.17
CA THR A 139 -25.87 -35.70 -13.57
C THR A 139 -27.13 -36.14 -14.32
N SER A 140 -27.43 -35.51 -15.47
CA SER A 140 -27.99 -36.17 -16.66
C SER A 140 -27.89 -35.23 -17.86
#